data_AF-A0A8R2CA62-F1
#
_entry.id   AF-A0A8R2CA62-F1
#
_cell.length_a   1.000
_cell.length_b   1.000
_cell.length_c   1.000
_cell.angle_alpha   90.00
_cell.angle_beta   90.00
_cell.angle_gamma   90.00
#
_symmetry.space_group_name_H-M   'P 1'
#
loop_
_entity.id
_entity.type
_entity.pdbx_description
1 polymer ?
#
loop_
_entity_poly.entity_id
_entity_poly.type
_entity_poly.pdbx_seq_one_letter_code
_entity_poly.pdbx_strand_id
1 'polypeptide(L)'
;MGAVWTSNATSILLKLYESNLQMLETPKKKTRIWMAISQNLKHFDIDMTADQVRWKINALTKKYKQCIDSECRQYEKFKYFKEMDSIYSQYNVDCDSYLITELLHKNNERNNQNVNSSLSKKPIESKAVIEMRKIRLANRIDSERNQSKVQLEKQWLVYLKTQEDQRQLRDRMYERSLKLKEEELELRKRELELIESLEGKIIDLIEKEHDQVLQLEREKCDLMKENLTIS
;
A
#
# COMPACT_ATOMS: atom_id res chain seq x y z
N MET A 1 1.31 -23.43 46.87
CA MET A 1 1.77 -24.52 45.97
C MET A 1 2.67 -23.90 44.90
N GLY A 2 3.96 -24.23 44.87
CA GLY A 2 4.88 -23.69 43.88
C GLY A 2 4.63 -24.31 42.50
N ALA A 3 4.54 -23.48 41.47
CA ALA A 3 4.40 -23.93 40.09
C ALA A 3 5.63 -24.74 39.65
N VAL A 4 5.46 -26.05 39.41
CA VAL A 4 6.53 -26.92 38.91
C VAL A 4 6.56 -26.85 37.38
N TRP A 5 7.57 -26.18 36.83
CA TRP A 5 7.75 -26.08 35.38
C TRP A 5 8.58 -27.26 34.85
N THR A 6 7.91 -28.21 34.20
CA THR A 6 8.59 -29.30 33.48
C THR A 6 9.19 -28.80 32.16
N SER A 7 10.10 -29.60 31.58
CA SER A 7 10.69 -29.26 30.28
C SER A 7 9.64 -29.19 29.17
N ASN A 8 8.66 -30.11 29.21
CA ASN A 8 7.54 -30.13 28.27
C ASN A 8 6.63 -28.89 28.42
N ALA A 9 6.27 -28.55 29.66
CA ALA A 9 5.47 -27.36 29.95
C ALA A 9 6.14 -26.07 29.47
N THR A 10 7.48 -25.98 29.58
CA THR A 10 8.25 -24.81 29.14
C THR A 10 8.33 -24.70 27.61
N SER A 11 8.48 -25.81 26.88
CA SER A 11 8.46 -25.80 25.41
C SER A 11 7.06 -25.50 24.85
N ILE A 12 6.00 -26.06 25.45
CA ILE A 12 4.61 -25.72 25.07
C ILE A 12 4.33 -24.24 25.31
N LEU A 13 4.77 -23.72 26.46
CA LEU A 13 4.68 -22.29 26.78
C LEU A 13 5.35 -21.41 25.70
N LEU A 14 6.57 -21.75 25.25
CA LEU A 14 7.29 -20.98 24.24
C LEU A 14 6.62 -21.02 22.87
N LYS A 15 6.08 -22.17 22.45
CA LYS A 15 5.28 -22.28 21.22
C LYS A 15 3.99 -21.47 21.27
N LEU A 16 3.26 -21.55 22.39
CA LEU A 16 2.06 -20.74 22.60
C LEU A 16 2.40 -19.24 22.64
N TYR A 17 3.55 -18.88 23.21
CA TYR A 17 4.04 -17.51 23.19
C TYR A 17 4.30 -17.04 21.74
N GLU A 18 5.02 -17.82 20.94
CA GLU A 18 5.25 -17.55 19.51
C GLU A 18 3.95 -17.31 18.72
N SER A 19 2.97 -18.21 18.84
CA SER A 19 1.72 -18.07 18.10
C SER A 19 0.89 -16.85 18.50
N ASN A 20 0.98 -16.41 19.77
CA ASN A 20 0.24 -15.26 20.28
C ASN A 20 1.02 -13.93 20.16
N LEU A 21 2.26 -13.95 19.69
CA LEU A 21 3.11 -12.76 19.56
C LEU A 21 2.71 -11.84 18.40
N GLN A 22 2.04 -12.34 17.36
CA GLN A 22 1.53 -11.52 16.25
C GLN A 22 0.48 -10.48 16.70
N MET A 23 -0.12 -10.66 17.89
CA MET A 23 -1.09 -9.70 18.46
C MET A 23 -0.43 -8.58 19.30
N LEU A 24 0.90 -8.50 19.37
CA LEU A 24 1.64 -7.68 20.32
C LEU A 24 1.86 -6.22 19.87
N GLU A 25 0.79 -5.45 19.72
CA GLU A 25 0.89 -4.02 19.36
C GLU A 25 0.81 -3.06 20.57
N THR A 26 0.14 -3.44 21.66
CA THR A 26 -0.11 -2.52 22.80
C THR A 26 -0.05 -3.22 24.16
N PRO A 27 0.30 -2.51 25.26
CA PRO A 27 0.37 -3.08 26.60
C PRO A 27 -0.95 -3.71 27.08
N LYS A 28 -2.11 -3.19 26.65
CA LYS A 28 -3.43 -3.79 26.95
C LYS A 28 -3.63 -5.16 26.28
N LYS A 29 -3.02 -5.39 25.12
CA LYS A 29 -3.03 -6.70 24.43
C LYS A 29 -2.12 -7.73 25.13
N LYS A 30 -1.11 -7.31 25.90
CA LYS A 30 -0.20 -8.23 26.64
C LYS A 30 -0.89 -8.99 27.76
N THR A 31 -1.72 -8.33 28.57
CA THR A 31 -2.49 -9.02 29.62
C THR A 31 -3.42 -10.07 29.04
N ARG A 32 -4.02 -9.79 27.86
CA ARG A 32 -4.85 -10.78 27.14
C ARG A 32 -4.06 -11.99 26.67
N ILE A 33 -2.81 -11.79 26.23
CA ILE A 33 -1.92 -12.89 25.84
C ILE A 33 -1.60 -13.81 27.03
N TRP A 34 -1.31 -13.26 28.23
CA TRP A 34 -1.05 -14.10 29.41
C TRP A 34 -2.27 -14.93 29.81
N MET A 35 -3.46 -14.34 29.74
CA MET A 35 -4.71 -15.06 29.98
C MET A 35 -4.96 -16.13 28.92
N ALA A 36 -4.74 -15.83 27.65
CA ALA A 36 -4.92 -16.78 26.55
C ALA A 36 -3.92 -17.95 26.66
N ILE A 37 -2.65 -17.68 26.97
CA ILE A 37 -1.65 -18.72 27.18
C ILE A 37 -1.99 -19.57 28.41
N SER A 38 -2.43 -18.96 29.52
CA SER A 38 -2.88 -19.69 30.71
C SER A 38 -4.07 -20.60 30.40
N GLN A 39 -5.06 -20.11 29.66
CA GLN A 39 -6.21 -20.91 29.21
C GLN A 39 -5.78 -22.06 28.30
N ASN A 40 -4.88 -21.81 27.35
CA ASN A 40 -4.37 -22.84 26.45
C ASN A 40 -3.54 -23.89 27.20
N LEU A 41 -2.76 -23.50 28.22
CA LEU A 41 -2.01 -24.45 29.06
C LEU A 41 -2.92 -25.38 29.85
N LYS A 42 -4.10 -24.92 30.29
CA LYS A 42 -5.10 -25.79 30.93
C LYS A 42 -5.59 -26.92 30.02
N HIS A 43 -5.66 -26.68 28.70
CA HIS A 43 -6.02 -27.74 27.74
C HIS A 43 -4.94 -28.82 27.62
N PHE A 44 -3.70 -28.52 28.04
CA PHE A 44 -2.58 -29.47 28.09
C PHE A 44 -2.37 -30.06 29.50
N ASP A 45 -3.38 -29.99 30.37
CA ASP A 45 -3.33 -30.47 31.77
C ASP A 45 -2.26 -29.76 32.62
N ILE A 46 -1.92 -28.52 32.24
CA ILE A 46 -0.95 -27.68 32.95
C ILE A 46 -1.68 -26.49 33.56
N ASP A 47 -2.06 -26.62 34.82
CA ASP A 47 -2.69 -25.54 35.59
C ASP A 47 -1.68 -24.48 36.03
N MET A 48 -1.55 -23.44 35.20
CA MET A 48 -0.71 -22.27 35.49
C MET A 48 -1.53 -20.99 35.33
N THR A 49 -1.43 -20.08 36.28
CA THR A 49 -2.10 -18.78 36.20
C THR A 49 -1.41 -17.85 35.20
N ALA A 50 -2.14 -16.84 34.69
CA ALA A 50 -1.58 -15.83 33.80
C ALA A 50 -0.33 -15.13 34.39
N ASP A 51 -0.30 -14.91 35.70
CA ASP A 51 0.86 -14.33 36.38
C ASP A 51 2.06 -15.29 36.45
N GLN A 52 1.82 -16.58 36.68
CA GLN A 52 2.87 -17.60 36.65
C GLN A 52 3.48 -17.76 35.26
N VAL A 53 2.64 -17.74 34.22
CA VAL A 53 3.04 -17.72 32.80
C VAL A 53 3.92 -16.50 32.52
N ARG A 54 3.45 -15.31 32.93
CA ARG A 54 4.20 -14.06 32.78
C ARG A 54 5.54 -14.12 33.50
N TRP A 55 5.58 -14.59 34.74
CA TRP A 55 6.82 -14.71 35.52
C TRP A 55 7.78 -15.70 34.88
N LYS A 56 7.28 -16.83 34.35
CA LYS A 56 8.10 -17.81 33.67
C LYS A 56 8.71 -17.28 32.39
N ILE A 57 7.92 -16.62 31.54
CA ILE A 57 8.43 -15.95 30.33
C ILE A 57 9.48 -14.91 30.71
N ASN A 58 9.21 -14.05 31.70
CA ASN A 58 10.18 -13.05 32.16
C ASN A 58 11.49 -13.68 32.67
N ALA A 59 11.41 -14.78 33.41
CA ALA A 59 12.58 -15.49 33.92
C ALA A 59 13.41 -16.11 32.76
N LEU A 60 12.74 -16.65 31.74
CA LEU A 60 13.40 -17.18 30.53
C LEU A 60 14.04 -16.05 29.72
N THR A 61 13.33 -14.95 29.51
CA THR A 61 13.84 -13.74 28.85
C THR A 61 15.08 -13.19 29.56
N LYS A 62 15.07 -13.14 30.90
CA LYS A 62 16.21 -12.69 31.68
C LYS A 62 17.42 -13.60 31.50
N LYS A 63 17.23 -14.92 31.50
CA LYS A 63 18.31 -15.88 31.22
C LYS A 63 18.83 -15.77 29.80
N TYR A 64 17.94 -15.59 28.81
CA TYR A 64 18.32 -15.36 27.41
C TYR A 64 19.18 -14.10 27.26
N LYS A 65 18.79 -12.98 27.88
CA LYS A 65 19.61 -11.73 27.90
C LYS A 65 20.98 -11.96 28.52
N GLN A 66 21.05 -12.64 29.66
CA GLN A 66 22.33 -12.95 30.32
C GLN A 66 23.26 -13.79 29.42
N CYS A 67 22.71 -14.67 28.58
CA CYS A 67 23.47 -15.44 27.60
C CYS A 67 23.96 -14.60 26.41
N ILE A 68 23.28 -13.50 26.06
CA ILE A 68 23.69 -12.58 25.00
C ILE A 68 24.73 -11.57 25.52
N ASP A 69 24.51 -11.00 26.70
CA ASP A 69 25.33 -9.91 27.27
C ASP A 69 26.68 -10.40 27.80
N SER A 70 26.82 -11.69 28.12
CA SER A 70 28.08 -12.27 28.58
C SER A 70 28.93 -12.63 27.35
N GLU A 71 30.06 -11.95 27.13
CA GLU A 71 31.06 -12.25 26.07
C GLU A 71 31.57 -13.72 26.07
N CYS A 72 31.26 -14.50 27.11
CA CYS A 72 31.41 -15.94 27.11
C CYS A 72 30.18 -16.62 26.52
N ARG A 73 30.37 -17.27 25.35
CA ARG A 73 29.48 -18.22 24.67
C ARG A 73 28.86 -19.28 25.61
N GLN A 74 27.89 -18.90 26.44
CA GLN A 74 27.10 -19.82 27.26
C GLN A 74 25.77 -20.20 26.59
N TYR A 75 25.61 -19.92 25.30
CA TYR A 75 24.43 -20.31 24.51
C TYR A 75 24.19 -21.84 24.54
N GLU A 76 25.23 -22.65 24.77
CA GLU A 76 25.13 -24.11 24.83
C GLU A 76 24.53 -24.63 26.15
N LYS A 77 24.54 -23.82 27.22
CA LYS A 77 24.03 -24.23 28.55
C LYS A 77 22.55 -23.90 28.75
N PHE A 78 21.97 -23.01 27.94
CA PHE A 78 20.55 -22.68 28.02
C PHE A 78 19.74 -23.47 26.99
N LYS A 79 19.07 -24.53 27.47
CA LYS A 79 18.29 -25.47 26.64
C LYS A 79 17.27 -24.81 25.71
N TYR A 80 16.72 -23.66 26.09
CA TYR A 80 15.69 -22.94 25.33
C TYR A 80 16.23 -21.74 24.56
N PHE A 81 17.56 -21.59 24.46
CA PHE A 81 18.19 -20.44 23.80
C PHE A 81 17.75 -20.35 22.33
N LYS A 82 17.86 -21.45 21.58
CA LYS A 82 17.51 -21.48 20.14
C LYS A 82 16.04 -21.19 19.88
N GLU A 83 15.14 -21.75 20.70
CA GLU A 83 13.70 -21.48 20.60
C GLU A 83 13.39 -20.01 20.86
N MET A 84 13.99 -19.41 21.90
CA MET A 84 13.82 -17.99 22.17
C MET A 84 14.46 -17.09 21.12
N ASP A 85 15.65 -17.43 20.64
CA ASP A 85 16.38 -16.66 19.62
C ASP A 85 15.60 -16.61 18.30
N SER A 86 15.02 -17.74 17.87
CA SER A 86 14.12 -17.81 16.71
C SER A 86 12.93 -16.87 16.88
N ILE A 87 12.28 -16.91 18.04
CA ILE A 87 11.10 -16.08 18.35
C ILE A 87 11.46 -14.59 18.36
N TYR A 88 12.58 -14.21 19.01
CA TYR A 88 12.98 -12.80 19.11
C TYR A 88 13.48 -12.23 17.78
N SER A 89 14.18 -13.03 16.98
CA SER A 89 14.68 -12.65 15.65
C SER A 89 13.53 -12.46 14.65
N GLN A 90 12.54 -13.35 14.66
CA GLN A 90 11.44 -13.34 13.69
C GLN A 90 10.36 -12.29 13.98
N TYR A 91 10.08 -12.00 15.26
CA TYR A 91 8.96 -11.14 15.66
C TYR A 91 9.37 -9.75 16.20
N ASN A 92 10.66 -9.40 16.17
CA ASN A 92 11.23 -8.11 16.62
C ASN A 92 10.66 -7.65 17.99
N VAL A 93 10.43 -8.62 18.88
CA VAL A 93 9.74 -8.43 20.15
C VAL A 93 10.62 -7.65 21.09
N ASP A 94 10.15 -6.48 21.51
CA ASP A 94 10.87 -5.63 22.46
C ASP A 94 11.02 -6.33 23.81
N CYS A 95 12.24 -6.83 24.03
CA CYS A 95 12.66 -7.52 25.23
C CYS A 95 12.64 -6.59 26.47
N ASP A 96 12.51 -5.27 26.29
CA ASP A 96 12.63 -4.26 27.35
C ASP A 96 11.30 -3.80 27.96
N SER A 97 10.15 -4.18 27.39
CA SER A 97 8.84 -3.80 27.95
C SER A 97 8.55 -4.39 29.35
N TYR A 98 9.22 -5.49 29.72
CA TYR A 98 9.03 -6.14 31.01
C TYR A 98 9.73 -5.41 32.18
N LEU A 99 10.82 -4.70 31.90
CA LEU A 99 11.60 -3.98 32.92
C LEU A 99 10.83 -2.75 33.43
N ILE A 100 10.13 -2.05 32.53
CA ILE A 100 9.34 -0.86 32.85
C ILE A 100 8.20 -1.23 33.81
N THR A 101 7.55 -2.38 33.60
CA THR A 101 6.43 -2.79 34.46
C THR A 101 6.91 -3.21 35.85
N GLU A 102 8.07 -3.86 35.97
CA GLU A 102 8.64 -4.27 37.26
C GLU A 102 9.17 -3.07 38.08
N LEU A 103 9.75 -2.06 37.41
CA LEU A 103 10.15 -0.79 38.05
C LEU A 103 8.96 -0.01 38.61
N LEU A 104 7.80 -0.07 37.95
CA LEU A 104 6.57 0.58 38.40
C LEU A 104 5.95 -0.12 39.61
N HIS A 105 5.94 -1.46 39.65
CA HIS A 105 5.43 -2.20 40.83
C HIS A 105 6.36 -2.05 42.05
N LYS A 106 7.69 -1.94 41.84
CA LYS A 106 8.65 -1.70 42.93
C LYS A 106 8.56 -0.32 43.57
N ASN A 107 7.94 0.66 42.90
CA ASN A 107 7.73 1.99 43.44
C ASN A 107 6.43 2.10 44.24
N ASN A 108 5.38 1.34 43.90
CA ASN A 108 4.12 1.35 44.65
C ASN A 108 4.20 0.62 46.00
N GLU A 109 5.08 -0.39 46.13
CA GLU A 109 5.30 -1.12 47.39
C GLU A 109 6.20 -0.37 48.41
N ARG A 110 6.82 0.75 48.02
CA ARG A 110 7.82 1.46 48.84
C ARG A 110 7.26 2.52 49.79
N ASN A 111 5.96 2.81 49.75
CA ASN A 111 5.37 3.85 50.59
C ASN A 111 4.97 3.43 52.00
N ASN A 112 5.25 2.19 52.42
CA ASN A 112 5.06 1.76 53.80
C ASN A 112 6.09 0.70 54.18
N GLN A 113 7.29 1.12 54.59
CA GLN A 113 8.01 0.55 55.74
C GLN A 113 9.36 1.27 55.91
N ASN A 114 9.44 1.98 57.03
CA ASN A 114 10.65 2.48 57.63
C ASN A 114 11.34 1.30 58.35
N VAL A 115 12.67 1.16 58.21
CA VAL A 115 13.66 0.62 59.18
C VAL A 115 14.91 0.10 58.43
N ASN A 116 16.05 0.51 58.96
CA ASN A 116 17.43 0.30 58.50
C ASN A 116 17.82 -1.18 58.26
N SER A 117 18.55 -1.45 57.17
CA SER A 117 19.89 -2.12 57.20
C SER A 117 20.36 -2.56 55.80
N SER A 118 21.64 -2.33 55.54
CA SER A 118 22.55 -3.07 54.63
C SER A 118 22.24 -3.17 53.11
N LEU A 119 23.13 -2.53 52.35
CA LEU A 119 23.59 -2.82 50.98
C LEU A 119 22.72 -3.74 50.10
N SER A 120 21.97 -3.11 49.19
CA SER A 120 21.64 -3.70 47.88
C SER A 120 21.91 -2.67 46.81
N LYS A 121 23.09 -2.74 46.18
CA LYS A 121 23.43 -1.94 45.01
C LYS A 121 22.42 -2.27 43.90
N LYS A 122 21.55 -1.31 43.58
CA LYS A 122 20.70 -1.38 42.38
C LYS A 122 21.63 -1.60 41.17
N PRO A 123 21.28 -2.46 40.19
CA PRO A 123 22.04 -2.51 38.95
C PRO A 123 21.81 -1.18 38.24
N ILE A 124 22.83 -0.33 38.25
CA ILE A 124 22.86 0.89 37.46
C ILE A 124 23.01 0.39 36.02
N GLU A 125 21.92 0.44 35.23
CA GLU A 125 22.00 0.14 33.80
C GLU A 125 23.09 1.03 33.20
N SER A 126 24.10 0.40 32.57
CA SER A 126 25.20 1.13 31.95
C SER A 126 24.65 2.11 30.91
N LYS A 127 25.19 3.34 30.87
CA LYS A 127 24.79 4.37 29.89
C LYS A 127 24.73 3.83 28.46
N ALA A 128 25.63 2.90 28.11
CA ALA A 128 25.65 2.18 26.84
C ALA A 128 24.34 1.43 26.52
N VAL A 129 23.70 0.80 27.50
CA VAL A 129 22.44 0.06 27.32
C VAL A 129 21.27 1.03 27.06
N ILE A 130 21.28 2.19 27.72
CA ILE A 130 20.30 3.25 27.51
C ILE A 130 20.45 3.84 26.11
N GLU A 131 21.70 4.09 25.67
CA GLU A 131 22.02 4.57 24.33
C GLU A 131 21.53 3.58 23.25
N MET A 132 21.83 2.28 23.43
CA MET A 132 21.41 1.20 22.52
C MET A 132 19.88 1.08 22.41
N ARG A 133 19.14 1.34 23.50
CA ARG A 133 17.66 1.39 23.46
C ARG A 133 17.15 2.59 22.67
N LYS A 134 17.74 3.76 22.88
CA LYS A 134 17.37 4.99 22.15
C LYS A 134 17.59 4.83 20.65
N ILE A 135 18.73 4.28 20.25
CA ILE A 135 19.06 4.02 18.84
C ILE A 135 18.05 3.06 18.20
N ARG A 136 17.71 1.95 18.89
CA ARG A 136 16.72 0.98 18.37
C ARG A 136 15.33 1.59 18.20
N LEU A 137 14.89 2.41 19.16
CA LEU A 137 13.59 3.09 19.07
C LEU A 137 13.57 4.12 17.94
N ALA A 138 14.63 4.92 17.79
CA ALA A 138 14.75 5.88 16.70
C ALA A 138 14.69 5.19 15.33
N ASN A 139 15.45 4.12 15.15
CA ASN A 139 15.44 3.34 13.91
C ASN A 139 14.06 2.74 13.59
N ARG A 140 13.29 2.32 14.61
CA ARG A 140 11.92 1.85 14.41
C ARG A 140 10.99 2.97 13.94
N ILE A 141 11.03 4.12 14.61
CA ILE A 141 10.21 5.29 14.25
C ILE A 141 10.54 5.74 12.82
N ASP A 142 11.83 5.77 12.48
CA ASP A 142 12.26 6.11 11.12
C ASP A 142 11.82 5.06 10.09
N SER A 143 11.85 3.77 10.43
CA SER A 143 11.35 2.70 9.55
C SER A 143 9.85 2.80 9.31
N GLU A 144 9.04 3.00 10.35
CA GLU A 144 7.57 3.17 10.24
C GLU A 144 7.20 4.44 9.45
N ARG A 145 7.90 5.55 9.69
CA ARG A 145 7.74 6.80 8.94
C ARG A 145 8.11 6.61 7.47
N ASN A 146 9.22 5.93 7.19
CA ASN A 146 9.67 5.65 5.83
C ASN A 146 8.67 4.73 5.10
N GLN A 147 8.14 3.70 5.76
CA GLN A 147 7.13 2.83 5.17
C GLN A 147 5.85 3.60 4.82
N SER A 148 5.38 4.47 5.72
CA SER A 148 4.21 5.33 5.49
C SER A 148 4.43 6.29 4.33
N LYS A 149 5.63 6.89 4.23
CA LYS A 149 6.02 7.75 3.10
C LYS A 149 6.00 6.98 1.78
N VAL A 150 6.60 5.79 1.74
CA VAL A 150 6.61 4.92 0.55
C VAL A 150 5.18 4.50 0.15
N GLN A 151 4.31 4.24 1.12
CA GLN A 151 2.91 3.91 0.86
C GLN A 151 2.17 5.07 0.18
N LEU A 152 2.37 6.30 0.67
CA LEU A 152 1.79 7.51 0.09
C LEU A 152 2.35 7.79 -1.31
N GLU A 153 3.67 7.63 -1.51
CA GLU A 153 4.29 7.77 -2.83
C GLU A 153 3.70 6.77 -3.84
N LYS A 154 3.48 5.51 -3.44
CA LYS A 154 2.81 4.51 -4.28
C LYS A 154 1.39 4.92 -4.65
N GLN A 155 0.59 5.38 -3.67
CA GLN A 155 -0.77 5.85 -3.93
C GLN A 155 -0.79 7.05 -4.88
N TRP A 156 0.13 8.00 -4.69
CA TRP A 156 0.28 9.16 -5.55
C TRP A 156 0.66 8.78 -6.98
N LEU A 157 1.59 7.84 -7.16
CA LEU A 157 1.97 7.34 -8.48
C LEU A 157 0.79 6.66 -9.20
N VAL A 158 -0.01 5.87 -8.49
CA VAL A 158 -1.24 5.27 -9.07
C VAL A 158 -2.22 6.36 -9.49
N TYR A 159 -2.47 7.35 -8.63
CA TYR A 159 -3.36 8.46 -8.95
C TYR A 159 -2.90 9.23 -10.19
N LEU A 160 -1.62 9.61 -10.26
CA LEU A 160 -1.05 10.31 -11.41
C LEU A 160 -1.19 9.49 -12.70
N LYS A 161 -0.90 8.19 -12.64
CA LYS A 161 -1.07 7.30 -13.78
C LYS A 161 -2.51 7.23 -14.26
N THR A 162 -3.46 7.06 -13.33
CA THR A 162 -4.89 7.05 -13.67
C THR A 162 -5.35 8.38 -14.25
N GLN A 163 -4.87 9.51 -13.74
CA GLN A 163 -5.17 10.83 -14.30
C GLN A 163 -4.63 10.99 -15.73
N GLU A 164 -3.41 10.51 -15.97
CA GLU A 164 -2.79 10.49 -17.30
C GLU A 164 -3.60 9.62 -18.28
N ASP A 165 -3.96 8.40 -17.89
CA ASP A 165 -4.75 7.48 -18.71
C ASP A 165 -6.12 8.09 -19.07
N GLN A 166 -6.76 8.77 -18.12
CA GLN A 166 -8.03 9.48 -18.36
C GLN A 166 -7.86 10.66 -19.33
N ARG A 167 -6.76 11.42 -19.23
CA ARG A 167 -6.47 12.51 -20.16
C ARG A 167 -6.27 11.95 -21.57
N GLN A 168 -5.43 10.93 -21.71
CA GLN A 168 -5.17 10.27 -23.00
C GLN A 168 -6.44 9.67 -23.61
N LEU A 169 -7.36 9.14 -22.80
CA LEU A 169 -8.64 8.66 -23.30
C LEU A 169 -9.48 9.80 -23.88
N ARG A 170 -9.58 10.94 -23.17
CA ARG A 170 -10.29 12.12 -23.69
C ARG A 170 -9.67 12.61 -24.98
N ASP A 171 -8.35 12.74 -25.01
CA ASP A 171 -7.62 13.25 -26.18
C ASP A 171 -7.86 12.33 -27.39
N ARG A 172 -7.79 11.00 -27.22
CA ARG A 172 -8.10 10.03 -28.28
C ARG A 172 -9.55 10.14 -28.79
N MET A 173 -10.51 10.38 -27.90
CA MET A 173 -11.91 10.56 -28.30
C MET A 173 -12.10 11.86 -29.08
N TYR A 174 -11.48 12.96 -28.64
CA TYR A 174 -11.50 14.22 -29.35
C TYR A 174 -10.84 14.13 -30.71
N GLU A 175 -9.67 13.49 -30.80
CA GLU A 175 -8.93 13.29 -32.05
C GLU A 175 -9.76 12.47 -33.05
N ARG A 176 -10.40 11.39 -32.59
CA ARG A 176 -11.31 10.59 -33.44
C ARG A 176 -12.52 11.42 -33.90
N SER A 177 -13.12 12.19 -33.00
CA SER A 177 -14.26 13.05 -33.36
C SER A 177 -13.86 14.15 -34.34
N LEU A 178 -12.67 14.71 -34.18
CA LEU A 178 -12.15 15.74 -35.07
C LEU A 178 -11.92 15.17 -36.46
N LYS A 179 -11.27 14.01 -36.55
CA LYS A 179 -11.02 13.32 -37.82
C LYS A 179 -12.32 13.02 -38.59
N LEU A 180 -13.35 12.54 -37.89
CA LEU A 180 -14.65 12.29 -38.53
C LEU A 180 -15.28 13.58 -39.07
N LYS A 181 -15.18 14.70 -38.33
CA LYS A 181 -15.67 16.00 -38.80
C LYS A 181 -14.87 16.52 -39.99
N GLU A 182 -13.57 16.30 -40.01
CA GLU A 182 -12.71 16.68 -41.13
C GLU A 182 -13.07 15.90 -42.40
N GLU A 183 -13.26 14.57 -42.28
CA GLU A 183 -13.71 13.70 -43.37
C GLU A 183 -15.10 14.11 -43.90
N GLU A 184 -16.04 14.42 -43.00
CA GLU A 184 -17.38 14.92 -43.35
C GLU A 184 -17.31 16.25 -44.12
N LEU A 185 -16.48 17.19 -43.65
CA LEU A 185 -16.27 18.47 -44.29
C LEU A 185 -15.64 18.30 -45.69
N GLU A 186 -14.69 17.38 -45.83
CA GLU A 186 -14.07 17.08 -47.12
C GLU A 186 -15.07 16.48 -48.12
N LEU A 187 -15.93 15.54 -47.68
CA LEU A 187 -17.00 15.02 -48.52
C LEU A 187 -17.97 16.13 -48.94
N ARG A 188 -18.35 17.03 -48.01
CA ARG A 188 -19.24 18.14 -48.32
C ARG A 188 -18.65 19.13 -49.32
N LYS A 189 -17.34 19.36 -49.27
CA LYS A 189 -16.61 20.17 -50.28
C LYS A 189 -16.68 19.52 -51.66
N ARG A 190 -16.39 18.21 -51.75
CA ARG A 190 -16.46 17.47 -53.03
C ARG A 190 -17.88 17.46 -53.61
N GLU A 191 -18.90 17.33 -52.76
CA GLU A 191 -20.29 17.45 -53.19
C GLU A 191 -20.60 18.82 -53.80
N LEU A 192 -20.12 19.91 -53.17
CA LEU A 192 -20.30 21.26 -53.69
C LEU A 192 -19.59 21.47 -55.03
N GLU A 193 -18.34 20.99 -55.15
CA GLU A 193 -17.58 21.03 -56.41
C GLU A 193 -18.31 20.29 -57.55
N LEU A 194 -18.92 19.14 -57.23
CA LEU A 194 -19.70 18.38 -58.20
C LEU A 194 -20.97 19.12 -58.62
N ILE A 195 -21.68 19.74 -57.66
CA ILE A 195 -22.87 20.56 -57.94
C ILE A 195 -22.50 21.73 -58.85
N GLU A 196 -21.45 22.49 -58.52
CA GLU A 196 -20.96 23.62 -59.32
C GLU A 196 -20.59 23.18 -60.75
N SER A 197 -19.91 22.02 -60.88
CA SER A 197 -19.60 21.46 -62.20
C SER A 197 -20.85 21.08 -63.01
N LEU A 198 -21.88 20.53 -62.36
CA LEU A 198 -23.14 20.19 -63.01
C LEU A 198 -23.92 21.44 -63.42
N GLU A 199 -23.98 22.44 -62.56
CA GLU A 199 -24.61 23.73 -62.86
C GLU A 199 -23.95 24.41 -64.06
N GLY A 200 -22.61 24.42 -64.12
CA GLY A 200 -21.88 24.93 -65.29
C GLY A 200 -22.25 24.18 -66.58
N LYS A 201 -22.30 22.84 -66.55
CA LYS A 201 -22.70 22.04 -67.72
C LYS A 201 -24.14 22.29 -68.15
N ILE A 202 -25.05 22.54 -67.20
CA ILE A 202 -26.45 22.87 -67.50
C ILE A 202 -26.51 24.21 -68.25
N ILE A 203 -25.76 25.23 -67.79
CA ILE A 203 -25.69 26.53 -68.45
C ILE A 203 -25.13 26.37 -69.87
N ASP A 204 -24.02 25.65 -70.05
CA ASP A 204 -23.43 25.41 -71.37
C ASP A 204 -24.40 24.71 -72.34
N LEU A 205 -25.23 23.80 -71.84
CA LEU A 205 -26.24 23.10 -72.65
C LEU A 205 -27.37 24.04 -73.06
N ILE A 206 -27.84 24.89 -72.14
CA ILE A 206 -28.87 25.90 -72.41
C ILE A 206 -28.37 26.91 -73.47
N GLU A 207 -27.13 27.39 -73.34
CA GLU A 207 -26.53 28.30 -74.31
C GLU A 207 -26.44 27.67 -75.71
N LYS A 208 -25.97 26.42 -75.80
CA LYS A 208 -25.92 25.69 -77.07
C LYS A 208 -27.30 25.49 -77.71
N GLU A 209 -28.31 25.16 -76.92
CA GLU A 209 -29.68 25.03 -77.40
C GLU A 209 -30.21 26.38 -77.90
N HIS A 210 -29.95 27.46 -77.17
CA HIS A 210 -30.35 28.81 -77.58
C HIS A 210 -29.68 29.23 -78.91
N ASP A 211 -28.37 28.98 -79.06
CA ASP A 211 -27.63 29.26 -80.29
C ASP A 211 -28.17 28.45 -81.48
N GLN A 212 -28.51 27.17 -81.28
CA GLN A 212 -29.13 26.34 -82.30
C GLN A 212 -30.49 26.89 -82.74
N VAL A 213 -31.34 27.30 -81.80
CA VAL A 213 -32.63 27.92 -82.10
C VAL A 213 -32.44 29.21 -82.88
N LEU A 214 -31.51 30.07 -82.48
CA LEU A 214 -31.22 31.32 -83.17
C LEU A 214 -30.72 31.09 -84.59
N GLN A 215 -29.90 30.05 -84.79
CA GLN A 215 -29.41 29.67 -86.10
C GLN A 215 -30.55 29.16 -87.01
N LEU A 216 -31.44 28.31 -86.50
CA LEU A 216 -32.62 27.85 -87.22
C LEU A 216 -33.56 29.00 -87.61
N GLU A 217 -33.77 29.98 -86.71
CA GLU A 217 -34.55 31.20 -86.99
C GLU A 217 -33.92 32.05 -88.13
N ARG A 218 -32.59 32.19 -88.13
CA ARG A 218 -31.86 32.88 -89.21
C ARG A 218 -32.01 32.17 -90.55
N GLU A 219 -31.77 30.86 -90.59
CA GLU A 219 -31.91 30.04 -91.79
C GLU A 219 -33.35 30.11 -92.35
N LYS A 220 -34.36 30.04 -91.48
CA LYS A 220 -35.77 30.24 -91.85
C LYS A 220 -36.02 31.60 -92.49
N CYS A 221 -35.47 32.68 -91.92
CA CYS A 221 -35.62 34.03 -92.46
C CYS A 221 -34.97 34.17 -93.84
N ASP A 222 -33.80 33.57 -94.05
CA ASP A 222 -33.08 33.64 -95.32
C ASP A 222 -33.82 32.84 -96.41
N LEU A 223 -34.34 31.65 -96.10
CA LEU A 223 -35.21 30.88 -97.01
C LEU A 223 -36.50 31.64 -97.37
N MET A 224 -37.12 32.35 -96.41
CA MET A 224 -38.30 33.17 -96.70
C MET A 224 -37.97 34.33 -97.66
N LYS A 225 -36.82 34.98 -97.49
CA LYS A 225 -36.37 36.04 -98.42
C LYS A 225 -36.11 35.49 -99.82
N GLU A 226 -35.46 34.33 -99.93
CA GLU A 226 -35.15 33.70 -101.21
C GLU A 226 -36.44 33.34 -101.98
N ASN A 227 -37.45 32.79 -101.31
CA ASN A 227 -38.75 32.50 -101.91
C ASN A 227 -39.50 33.77 -102.35
N LEU A 228 -39.34 34.89 -101.64
CA LEU A 228 -39.94 36.18 -102.02
C LEU A 228 -39.26 36.83 -103.23
N THR A 229 -37.99 36.52 -103.50
CA THR A 229 -37.25 37.04 -104.65
C THR A 229 -37.43 36.25 -105.95
N ILE A 230 -37.94 35.01 -105.87
CA ILE A 230 -38.17 34.13 -107.03
C ILE A 230 -39.61 34.22 -107.57
N SER A 231 -40.52 34.85 -106.82
CA SER A 231 -41.92 35.07 -107.19
C SER A 231 -42.17 36.45 -107.79
#